data_AF-A0A0C2MVI9-F1
#
_entry.id   AF-A0A0C2MVI9-F1
#
_cell.length_a   1.000
_cell.length_b   1.000
_cell.length_c   1.000
_cell.angle_alpha   90.00
_cell.angle_beta   90.00
_cell.angle_gamma   90.00
#
_symmetry.space_group_name_H-M   'P 1'
#
loop_
_entity.id
_entity.type
_entity.pdbx_description
1 polymer ?
#
loop_
_entity_poly.entity_id
_entity_poly.type
_entity_poly.pdbx_seq_one_letter_code
_entity_poly.pdbx_strand_id
1 'polypeptide(L)'
;MEKDQERTKKWDIHRFVQSTERLNTYIERFEIALEYHGISDIKEEHKRRKLLHHVVSETFSLLQTYFHPEHLRSVAYTRSIEYLNGYYNPRKAYMLERKQLYNVNGQKEKTLNRI
;
A
#
# COMPACT_ATOMS: atom_id res chain seq x y z
N MET A 1 24.58 15.27 -27.47
CA MET A 1 23.38 14.41 -27.33
C MET A 1 23.77 13.05 -26.73
N GLU A 2 24.54 13.03 -25.64
CA GLU A 2 25.15 11.78 -25.13
C GLU A 2 24.75 11.50 -23.67
N LYS A 3 24.08 12.46 -23.01
CA LYS A 3 23.69 12.37 -21.58
C LYS A 3 22.32 11.73 -21.33
N ASP A 4 21.54 11.46 -22.37
CA ASP A 4 20.19 10.89 -22.23
C ASP A 4 20.14 9.36 -22.38
N GLN A 5 21.18 8.75 -22.97
CA GLN A 5 21.23 7.30 -23.15
C GLN A 5 21.72 6.53 -21.91
N GLU A 6 22.38 7.20 -20.97
CA GLU A 6 22.90 6.59 -19.73
C GLU A 6 21.87 6.57 -18.58
N ARG A 7 20.73 7.27 -18.76
CA ARG A 7 19.67 7.39 -17.75
C ARG A 7 18.71 6.20 -17.70
N THR A 8 18.76 5.30 -18.68
CA THR A 8 18.05 4.03 -18.63
C THR A 8 18.89 2.95 -17.95
N LYS A 9 19.54 3.27 -16.82
CA LYS A 9 19.88 2.24 -15.83
C LYS A 9 18.59 1.49 -15.54
N LYS A 10 18.57 0.21 -15.92
CA LYS A 10 17.42 -0.71 -15.87
C LYS A 10 16.64 -0.47 -14.57
N TRP A 11 15.48 0.15 -14.71
CA TRP A 11 14.61 0.51 -13.60
C TRP A 11 13.92 -0.77 -13.13
N ASP A 12 14.56 -1.52 -12.24
CA ASP A 12 14.09 -2.82 -11.76
C ASP A 12 13.47 -2.69 -10.37
N ILE A 13 12.28 -2.09 -10.33
CA ILE A 13 11.44 -2.18 -9.12
C ILE A 13 10.59 -3.44 -9.28
N HIS A 14 10.81 -4.44 -8.44
CA HIS A 14 9.90 -5.58 -8.40
C HIS A 14 8.48 -5.13 -8.08
N ARG A 15 7.51 -5.67 -8.81
CA ARG A 15 6.09 -5.33 -8.65
C ARG A 15 5.59 -5.68 -7.26
N PHE A 16 4.66 -4.87 -6.76
CA PHE A 16 4.00 -5.17 -5.49
C PHE A 16 3.19 -6.46 -5.60
N VAL A 17 3.53 -7.44 -4.77
CA VAL A 17 2.77 -8.68 -4.60
C VAL A 17 2.46 -8.88 -3.12
N GLN A 18 1.19 -8.80 -2.74
CA GLN A 18 0.76 -8.84 -1.34
C GLN A 18 1.19 -10.13 -0.62
N SER A 19 1.26 -11.26 -1.33
CA SER A 19 1.66 -12.53 -0.74
C SER A 19 3.14 -12.60 -0.37
N THR A 20 3.98 -11.73 -0.92
CA THR A 20 5.44 -11.75 -0.73
C THR A 20 5.98 -10.59 0.10
N GLU A 21 5.32 -9.44 0.09
CA GLU A 21 5.76 -8.26 0.86
C GLU A 21 4.58 -7.45 1.42
N ARG A 22 4.83 -6.76 2.54
CA ARG A 22 3.86 -5.80 3.09
C ARG A 22 3.86 -4.53 2.26
N LEU A 23 2.69 -3.88 2.15
CA LEU A 23 2.55 -2.64 1.38
C LEU A 23 3.53 -1.55 1.84
N ASN A 24 3.71 -1.35 3.16
CA ASN A 24 4.61 -0.30 3.66
C ASN A 24 6.07 -0.53 3.22
N THR A 25 6.51 -1.79 3.23
CA THR A 25 7.85 -2.18 2.75
C THR A 25 7.98 -1.92 1.25
N TYR A 26 6.95 -2.24 0.47
CA TYR A 26 6.93 -1.94 -0.96
C TYR A 26 7.00 -0.42 -1.22
N ILE A 27 6.20 0.39 -0.51
CA ILE A 27 6.18 1.85 -0.67
C ILE A 27 7.54 2.45 -0.34
N GLU A 28 8.18 2.02 0.74
CA GLU A 28 9.52 2.50 1.12
C GLU A 28 10.56 2.18 0.04
N ARG A 29 10.59 0.93 -0.44
CA ARG A 29 11.47 0.51 -1.55
C ARG A 29 11.17 1.28 -2.85
N PHE A 30 9.90 1.56 -3.11
CA PHE A 30 9.45 2.33 -4.27
C PHE A 30 9.93 3.79 -4.18
N GLU A 31 9.75 4.48 -3.06
CA GLU A 31 10.22 5.87 -2.86
C GLU A 31 11.75 5.96 -2.92
N ILE A 32 12.48 5.03 -2.28
CA ILE A 32 13.95 4.96 -2.38
C ILE A 32 14.38 4.79 -3.85
N ALA A 33 13.67 3.97 -4.63
CA ALA A 33 13.96 3.82 -6.05
C ALA A 33 13.59 5.07 -6.87
N LEU A 34 12.55 5.83 -6.47
CA LEU A 34 12.30 7.13 -7.09
C LEU A 34 13.45 8.10 -6.81
N GLU A 35 13.96 8.15 -5.58
CA GLU A 35 15.12 8.97 -5.19
C GLU A 35 16.37 8.59 -5.95
N TYR A 36 16.73 7.30 -5.97
CA TYR A 36 17.92 6.80 -6.66
C TYR A 36 17.94 7.15 -8.15
N HIS A 37 16.77 7.16 -8.80
CA HIS A 37 16.64 7.48 -10.21
C HIS A 37 16.47 8.99 -10.49
N GLY A 38 16.60 9.85 -9.48
CA GLY A 38 16.41 11.30 -9.62
C GLY A 38 14.97 11.69 -9.97
N ILE A 39 14.01 10.84 -9.61
CA ILE A 39 12.57 11.04 -9.80
C ILE A 39 11.93 11.65 -8.55
N SER A 40 12.64 11.68 -7.41
CA SER A 40 12.16 12.24 -6.15
C SER A 40 11.82 13.73 -6.21
N ASP A 41 12.54 14.51 -7.02
CA ASP A 41 12.27 15.94 -7.25
C ASP A 41 11.10 16.19 -8.22
N ILE A 42 10.45 15.13 -8.72
CA ILE A 42 9.48 15.23 -9.79
C ILE A 42 8.05 15.33 -9.25
N LYS A 43 7.29 16.23 -9.88
CA LYS A 43 5.84 16.44 -9.76
C LYS A 43 5.08 15.16 -9.43
N GLU A 44 4.15 15.24 -8.49
CA GLU A 44 3.22 14.20 -8.00
C GLU A 44 2.69 13.25 -9.10
N GLU A 45 2.42 13.80 -10.29
CA GLU A 45 2.02 13.06 -11.49
C GLU A 45 2.99 11.92 -11.89
N HIS A 46 4.30 12.14 -11.80
CA HIS A 46 5.28 11.12 -12.20
C HIS A 46 5.29 9.98 -11.20
N LYS A 47 5.26 10.27 -9.89
CA LYS A 47 5.15 9.26 -8.82
C LYS A 47 3.92 8.37 -9.05
N ARG A 48 2.77 8.98 -9.34
CA ARG A 48 1.54 8.25 -9.69
C ARG A 48 1.71 7.35 -10.91
N ARG A 49 2.16 7.88 -12.05
CA ARG A 49 2.33 7.07 -13.28
C ARG A 49 3.24 5.87 -13.03
N LYS A 50 4.28 6.07 -12.24
CA LYS A 50 5.29 5.09 -11.87
C LYS A 50 4.72 4.02 -10.94
N LEU A 51 3.92 4.41 -9.95
CA LEU A 51 3.17 3.49 -9.07
C LEU A 51 2.23 2.61 -9.89
N LEU A 52 1.38 3.22 -10.72
CA LEU A 52 0.37 2.52 -11.52
C LEU A 52 0.99 1.49 -12.49
N HIS A 53 2.23 1.71 -12.92
CA HIS A 53 2.96 0.75 -13.76
C HIS A 53 3.56 -0.43 -12.98
N HIS A 54 3.85 -0.24 -11.69
CA HIS A 54 4.59 -1.21 -10.86
C HIS A 54 3.71 -2.01 -9.90
N VAL A 55 2.44 -1.66 -9.78
CA VAL A 55 1.46 -2.51 -9.10
C VAL A 55 1.03 -3.66 -10.01
N VAL A 56 0.64 -4.79 -9.42
CA VAL A 56 0.04 -5.90 -10.17
C VAL A 56 -1.36 -5.56 -10.65
N SER A 57 -1.87 -6.33 -11.62
CA SER A 57 -3.19 -6.11 -12.22
C SER A 57 -4.31 -6.08 -11.18
N GLU A 58 -4.24 -6.91 -10.14
CA GLU A 58 -5.26 -6.95 -9.08
C GLU A 58 -5.32 -5.63 -8.31
N THR A 59 -4.16 -5.14 -7.85
CA THR A 59 -4.05 -3.84 -7.17
C THR A 59 -4.45 -2.68 -8.08
N PHE A 60 -4.13 -2.73 -9.38
CA PHE A 60 -4.57 -1.74 -10.35
C PHE A 60 -6.10 -1.73 -10.49
N SER A 61 -6.73 -2.91 -10.66
CA SER A 61 -8.19 -3.05 -10.75
C SER A 61 -8.89 -2.57 -9.48
N LEU A 62 -8.29 -2.81 -8.32
CA LEU A 62 -8.79 -2.33 -7.04
C LEU A 62 -8.84 -0.79 -6.99
N LEU A 63 -7.74 -0.13 -7.36
CA LEU A 63 -7.70 1.33 -7.48
C LEU A 63 -8.74 1.83 -8.47
N GLN A 64 -8.84 1.22 -9.65
CA GLN A 64 -9.76 1.64 -10.70
C GLN A 64 -11.22 1.54 -10.24
N THR A 65 -11.56 0.49 -9.50
CA THR A 65 -12.90 0.28 -8.95
C THR A 65 -13.22 1.33 -7.89
N TYR A 66 -12.28 1.60 -6.98
CA TYR A 66 -12.50 2.54 -5.89
C TYR A 66 -12.66 3.99 -6.35
N PHE A 67 -11.85 4.41 -7.33
CA PHE A 67 -11.86 5.80 -7.79
C PHE A 67 -12.89 6.08 -8.87
N HIS A 68 -13.64 5.11 -9.38
CA HIS A 68 -14.69 5.34 -10.36
C HIS A 68 -15.73 6.37 -9.84
N PRO A 69 -16.16 7.37 -10.64
CA PRO A 69 -15.93 7.56 -12.08
C PRO A 69 -14.65 8.34 -12.44
N GLU A 70 -13.83 8.72 -11.46
CA GLU A 70 -12.57 9.42 -11.69
C GLU A 70 -11.55 8.56 -12.46
N HIS A 71 -10.84 9.15 -13.40
CA HIS A 71 -9.77 8.44 -14.11
C HIS A 71 -8.53 8.35 -13.22
N LEU A 72 -7.90 7.17 -13.08
CA LEU A 72 -6.69 7.00 -12.25
C LEU A 72 -5.50 7.90 -12.61
N ARG A 73 -5.55 8.57 -13.77
CA ARG A 73 -4.53 9.55 -14.21
C ARG A 73 -4.75 10.94 -13.60
N SER A 74 -5.93 11.24 -13.05
CA SER A 74 -6.20 12.51 -12.33
C SER A 74 -6.08 12.36 -10.83
N VAL A 75 -6.27 11.16 -10.29
CA VAL A 75 -6.15 10.86 -8.85
C VAL A 75 -4.77 11.25 -8.35
N ALA A 76 -4.68 11.90 -7.19
CA ALA A 76 -3.40 12.24 -6.56
C ALA A 76 -2.64 10.98 -6.12
N TYR A 77 -1.31 11.04 -6.14
CA TYR A 77 -0.48 9.93 -5.68
C TYR A 77 -0.77 9.61 -4.20
N THR A 78 -0.81 10.65 -3.35
CA THR A 78 -1.16 10.54 -1.93
C THR A 78 -2.48 9.81 -1.69
N ARG A 79 -3.56 10.17 -2.39
CA ARG A 79 -4.87 9.50 -2.29
C ARG A 79 -4.81 8.01 -2.65
N SER A 80 -4.01 7.67 -3.66
CA SER A 80 -3.81 6.27 -4.05
C SER A 80 -3.12 5.48 -2.93
N ILE A 81 -2.08 6.04 -2.32
CA ILE A 81 -1.35 5.44 -1.20
C ILE A 81 -2.23 5.30 0.05
N GLU A 82 -3.03 6.31 0.38
CA GLU A 82 -3.96 6.27 1.51
C GLU A 82 -4.98 5.14 1.36
N TYR A 83 -5.56 5.00 0.17
CA TYR A 83 -6.50 3.92 -0.10
C TYR A 83 -5.84 2.54 0.03
N LEU A 84 -4.68 2.34 -0.61
CA LEU A 84 -3.95 1.08 -0.54
C LEU A 84 -3.59 0.74 0.92
N ASN A 85 -3.18 1.73 1.70
CA ASN A 85 -2.91 1.55 3.13
C ASN A 85 -4.16 1.10 3.89
N GLY A 86 -5.32 1.73 3.65
CA GLY A 86 -6.58 1.30 4.27
C GLY A 86 -6.98 -0.13 3.90
N TYR A 87 -6.73 -0.53 2.66
CA TYR A 87 -7.10 -1.85 2.15
C TYR A 87 -6.16 -2.96 2.64
N TYR A 88 -4.84 -2.78 2.50
CA TYR A 88 -3.84 -3.81 2.82
C TYR A 88 -3.38 -3.81 4.28
N ASN A 89 -3.55 -2.69 4.99
CA ASN A 89 -3.27 -2.57 6.41
C ASN A 89 -4.56 -2.18 7.18
N PRO A 90 -5.61 -3.02 7.16
CA PRO A 90 -6.83 -2.72 7.88
C PRO A 90 -6.48 -2.58 9.37
N ARG A 91 -6.73 -1.40 9.94
CA ARG A 91 -6.65 -1.22 11.40
C ARG A 91 -7.59 -2.27 11.98
N LYS A 92 -7.04 -3.22 12.75
CA LYS A 92 -7.88 -4.16 13.52
C LYS A 92 -8.90 -3.31 14.24
N ALA A 93 -10.17 -3.46 13.84
CA ALA A 93 -11.23 -2.65 14.41
C ALA A 93 -11.13 -2.85 15.92
N TYR A 94 -10.91 -1.76 16.66
CA TYR A 94 -10.85 -1.71 18.12
C TYR A 94 -12.01 -2.50 18.79
N MET A 95 -13.11 -2.71 18.07
CA MET A 95 -14.25 -3.54 18.48
C MET A 95 -13.98 -5.06 18.53
N LEU A 96 -13.07 -5.61 17.72
CA LEU A 96 -12.73 -7.04 17.75
C LEU A 96 -11.92 -7.40 19.00
N GLU A 97 -11.03 -6.50 19.45
CA GLU A 97 -10.27 -6.65 20.71
C GLU A 97 -11.19 -6.67 21.92
N ARG A 98 -12.22 -5.81 21.98
CA ARG A 98 -13.21 -5.85 23.07
C ARG A 98 -13.95 -7.18 23.13
N LYS A 99 -14.41 -7.71 21.99
CA LYS A 99 -15.07 -9.03 21.95
C LYS A 99 -14.17 -10.16 22.43
N GLN A 100 -12.88 -10.13 22.09
CA GLN A 100 -11.91 -11.11 22.57
C GLN A 100 -11.63 -10.96 24.08
N LEU A 101 -11.49 -9.73 24.59
CA LEU A 101 -11.33 -9.45 26.03
C LEU A 101 -12.55 -9.88 26.87
N TYR A 102 -13.77 -9.61 26.41
CA TYR A 102 -14.99 -10.05 27.10
C TYR A 102 -15.12 -11.58 27.12
N ASN A 103 -14.77 -12.26 26.03
CA ASN A 103 -14.78 -13.72 25.98
C ASN A 103 -13.74 -14.36 26.90
N VAL A 104 -12.55 -13.75 27.04
CA VAL A 104 -11.50 -14.22 27.97
C VAL A 104 -11.91 -13.99 29.43
N ASN A 105 -12.52 -12.85 29.76
CA ASN A 105 -12.94 -12.56 31.13
C ASN A 105 -14.17 -13.40 31.55
N GLY A 106 -15.14 -13.61 30.65
CA GLY A 106 -16.30 -14.46 30.92
C GLY A 106 -15.97 -15.95 31.07
N GLN A 107 -14.84 -16.42 30.53
CA GLN A 107 -14.34 -17.78 30.79
C GLN A 107 -13.66 -17.89 32.16
N LYS A 108 -12.91 -16.87 32.61
CA LYS A 108 -12.26 -16.88 33.93
C LYS A 108 -13.26 -16.88 35.09
N GLU A 109 -14.35 -16.13 34.99
CA GLU A 109 -15.42 -16.11 36.01
C GLU A 109 -16.17 -17.45 36.12
N LYS A 110 -16.36 -18.17 35.01
CA LYS A 110 -17.01 -19.49 35.01
C LYS A 110 -16.16 -20.59 35.64
N THR A 111 -14.84 -20.44 35.65
CA THR A 111 -13.92 -21.40 36.27
C THR A 111 -13.73 -21.15 37.77
N LEU A 112 -13.84 -19.90 38.22
CA LEU A 112 -13.77 -19.51 39.64
C LEU A 112 -15.03 -19.90 40.43
N ASN A 113 -16.21 -19.87 39.81
CA ASN A 113 -17.48 -20.28 40.46
C ASN A 113 -17.73 -21.80 40.46
N ARG A 114 -16.69 -22.61 40.20
CA ARG A 114 -16.79 -24.08 40.06
C ARG A 114 -15.88 -24.86 41.03
N ILE A 115 -15.34 -24.17 42.04
CA ILE A 115 -14.55 -24.72 43.15
C ILE A 115 -15.30 -24.38 44.45
#